data_AF-A0A0G0WA40-F1
#
_entry.id   AF-A0A0G0WA40-F1
#
_cell.length_a   1.000
_cell.length_b   1.000
_cell.length_c   1.000
_cell.angle_alpha   90.00
_cell.angle_beta   90.00
_cell.angle_gamma   90.00
#
_symmetry.space_group_name_H-M   'P 1'
#
loop_
_entity.id
_entity.type
_entity.pdbx_description
1 polymer ?
#
loop_
_entity_poly.entity_id
_entity_poly.type
_entity_poly.pdbx_seq_one_letter_code
_entity_poly.pdbx_strand_id
1 'polypeptide(L)' 'MRIGIDARLWNQTGVGRYIKNLIFNLEQIDRENDYILFARKEDNLTSEIKNSKFEIREIDIPWHSLGEQLKFPKIIIF' A
#
# COMPACT_ATOMS: atom_id res chain seq x y z
N MET A 1 -1.78 -15.32 0.77
CA MET A 1 -0.80 -14.79 1.75
C MET A 1 -1.15 -13.34 2.08
N ARG A 2 -0.59 -12.77 3.17
CA ARG A 2 -0.76 -11.34 3.48
C ARG A 2 0.48 -10.55 3.04
N ILE A 3 0.30 -9.55 2.19
CA ILE A 3 1.39 -8.79 1.54
C ILE A 3 1.22 -7.30 1.83
N GLY A 4 2.25 -6.67 2.40
CA GLY A 4 2.30 -5.22 2.57
C GLY A 4 2.96 -4.54 1.38
N ILE A 5 2.33 -3.51 0.81
CA ILE A 5 2.88 -2.69 -0.27
C ILE A 5 3.00 -1.25 0.23
N ASP A 6 4.20 -0.69 0.12
CA ASP A 6 4.41 0.73 0.37
C ASP A 6 3.86 1.58 -0.78
N ALA A 7 2.69 2.17 -0.54
CA ALA A 7 1.99 3.01 -1.48
C ALA A 7 2.05 4.50 -1.12
N ARG A 8 2.87 4.92 -0.14
CA ARG A 8 3.04 6.34 0.25
C ARG A 8 3.61 7.23 -0.86
N LEU A 9 4.15 6.61 -1.91
CA LEU A 9 4.66 7.28 -3.11
C LEU A 9 3.59 7.40 -4.21
N TRP A 10 2.31 7.17 -3.89
CA TRP A 10 1.19 7.12 -4.84
C TRP A 10 1.17 8.31 -5.81
N ASN A 11 1.33 9.51 -5.27
CA ASN A 11 1.28 10.75 -6.05
C ASN A 11 2.65 11.26 -6.53
N GLN A 12 3.72 10.47 -6.39
CA GLN A 12 5.03 10.84 -6.91
C GLN A 12 5.17 10.45 -8.39
N THR A 13 5.98 11.21 -9.13
CA THR A 13 6.27 10.92 -10.54
C THR A 13 7.16 9.69 -10.69
N GLY A 14 7.04 8.99 -11.82
CA GLY A 14 7.81 7.76 -12.09
C GLY A 14 7.36 6.61 -11.20
N VAL A 15 7.90 6.52 -9.99
CA VAL A 15 7.65 5.41 -9.05
C VAL A 15 6.17 5.27 -8.69
N GLY A 16 5.45 6.39 -8.48
CA GLY A 16 4.02 6.35 -8.20
C GLY A 16 3.21 5.73 -9.34
N ARG A 17 3.58 5.98 -10.60
CA ARG A 17 2.93 5.34 -11.76
C ARG A 17 3.12 3.82 -11.75
N TYR A 18 4.31 3.34 -11.41
CA TYR A 18 4.55 1.90 -11.32
C TYR A 18 3.77 1.26 -10.18
N ILE A 19 3.71 1.91 -9.01
CA ILE A 19 2.92 1.46 -7.87
C ILE A 19 1.43 1.36 -8.24
N LYS A 20 0.86 2.41 -8.85
CA LYS A 20 -0.53 2.43 -9.31
C LYS A 20 -0.83 1.29 -10.28
N ASN A 21 -0.01 1.16 -11.32
CA ASN A 21 -0.19 0.11 -12.32
C ASN A 21 -0.07 -1.28 -11.71
N LEU A 22 0.89 -1.51 -10.81
CA LEU A 22 1.04 -2.78 -10.11
C LEU A 22 -0.24 -3.11 -9.33
N ILE A 23 -0.70 -2.19 -8.48
CA ILE A 23 -1.87 -2.41 -7.63
C ILE A 23 -3.15 -2.62 -8.46
N PHE A 24 -3.39 -1.81 -9.50
CA PHE A 24 -4.58 -1.97 -10.35
C PHE A 24 -4.58 -3.28 -11.15
N ASN A 25 -3.40 -3.79 -11.55
CA ASN A 25 -3.34 -5.08 -12.22
C ASN A 25 -3.52 -6.23 -11.22
N LEU A 26 -2.91 -6.16 -10.03
CA LEU A 26 -3.12 -7.15 -8.97
C LEU A 26 -4.60 -7.22 -8.56
N GLU A 27 -5.29 -6.08 -8.50
CA GLU A 27 -6.73 -6.01 -8.19
C GLU A 27 -7.58 -6.85 -9.16
N GLN A 28 -7.15 -6.96 -10.42
CA GLN A 28 -7.85 -7.71 -11.45
C GLN A 28 -7.51 -9.20 -11.44
N ILE A 29 -6.22 -9.52 -11.30
CA ILE A 29 -5.69 -10.86 -11.58
C ILE A 29 -5.50 -11.72 -10.33
N ASP A 30 -5.21 -11.14 -9.17
CA ASP A 30 -4.91 -11.90 -7.96
C ASP A 30 -6.16 -12.10 -7.10
N ARG A 31 -6.47 -13.37 -6.79
CA ARG A 31 -7.62 -13.79 -5.99
C ARG A 31 -7.23 -14.53 -4.72
N GLU A 32 -5.94 -14.82 -4.54
CA GLU A 32 -5.44 -15.68 -3.46
C GLU A 32 -4.84 -14.88 -2.31
N ASN A 33 -4.27 -13.71 -2.61
CA ASN A 33 -3.58 -12.90 -1.60
C ASN A 33 -4.46 -11.77 -1.06
N ASP A 34 -4.18 -11.39 0.19
CA ASP A 34 -4.74 -10.21 0.83
C ASP A 34 -3.62 -9.16 0.95
N TYR A 35 -3.95 -7.92 0.63
CA TYR A 35 -3.01 -6.83 0.47
C TYR A 35 -3.26 -5.74 1.51
N ILE A 36 -2.19 -5.21 2.09
CA ILE A 36 -2.21 -4.00 2.91
C ILE A 36 -1.44 -2.91 2.17
N LEU A 37 -2.13 -1.83 1.80
CA LEU A 37 -1.54 -0.66 1.17
C LEU A 37 -1.21 0.36 2.24
N PHE A 38 0.08 0.62 2.44
CA PHE A 38 0.53 1.70 3.30
C PHE A 38 0.42 3.02 2.55
N ALA A 39 -0.46 3.90 2.98
CA ALA A 39 -0.72 5.17 2.32
C ALA A 39 -0.47 6.33 3.26
N ARG A 40 -0.22 7.52 2.70
CA ARG A 40 -0.41 8.75 3.47
C ARG A 40 -1.85 9.22 3.34
N LYS A 41 -2.32 9.95 4.33
CA LYS A 41 -3.71 10.46 4.36
C LYS A 41 -4.00 11.35 3.15
N GLU A 42 -3.03 12.14 2.72
CA GLU A 42 -3.12 13.00 1.56
C GLU A 42 -3.22 12.24 0.22
N ASP A 43 -2.85 10.96 0.17
CA ASP A 43 -2.87 10.20 -1.07
C ASP A 43 -4.27 9.67 -1.46
N ASN A 44 -5.20 9.61 -0.51
CA ASN A 44 -6.63 9.29 -0.71
C ASN A 44 -6.93 8.01 -1.55
N LEU A 45 -6.15 6.94 -1.34
CA LEU A 45 -6.28 5.68 -2.08
C LEU A 45 -7.65 5.01 -1.95
N THR A 46 -8.39 5.29 -0.87
CA THR A 46 -9.71 4.70 -0.58
C THR A 46 -10.76 5.04 -1.64
N SER A 47 -10.55 6.13 -2.39
CA SER A 47 -11.38 6.50 -3.53
C SER A 47 -11.06 5.73 -4.82
N GLU A 48 -9.84 5.21 -4.95
CA GLU A 48 -9.34 4.57 -6.17
C GLU A 48 -9.41 3.04 -6.09
N ILE A 49 -9.17 2.44 -4.92
CA ILE A 49 -9.16 0.98 -4.72
C ILE A 49 -10.47 0.53 -4.09
N LYS A 50 -11.17 -0.42 -4.72
CA LYS A 50 -12.51 -0.87 -4.29
C LYS A 50 -12.60 -2.35 -3.98
N ASN A 51 -11.57 -3.12 -4.26
CA ASN A 51 -11.54 -4.55 -3.99
C ASN A 51 -11.34 -4.85 -2.50
N SER A 52 -12.18 -5.74 -1.96
CA SER A 52 -12.14 -6.18 -0.55
C SER A 52 -10.86 -6.91 -0.15
N LYS A 53 -10.05 -7.36 -1.12
CA LYS A 53 -8.73 -7.94 -0.90
C LYS A 53 -7.66 -6.91 -0.55
N PHE A 54 -7.95 -5.62 -0.70
CA PHE A 54 -7.03 -4.53 -0.43
C PHE A 54 -7.52 -3.73 0.77
N GLU A 55 -6.75 -3.79 1.85
CA GLU A 55 -6.93 -2.94 3.02
C GLU A 55 -5.98 -1.74 2.92
N ILE A 56 -6.50 -0.54 3.14
CA ILE A 56 -5.68 0.68 3.14
C ILE A 56 -5.38 1.08 4.58
N ARG A 57 -4.10 1.23 4.90
CA ARG A 57 -3.61 1.68 6.20
C ARG A 57 -2.89 3.02 6.02
N GLU A 58 -3.52 4.08 6.54
CA GLU A 58 -2.87 5.38 6.66
C GLU A 58 -1.74 5.30 7.70
N ILE A 59 -0.52 5.65 7.29
CA ILE A 59 0.66 5.61 8.16
C ILE A 59 1.44 6.92 8.09
N ASP A 60 1.78 7.44 9.26
CA ASP A 60 2.69 8.58 9.41
C ASP A 60 4.09 8.09 9.81
N ILE A 61 4.79 7.50 8.84
CA ILE A 61 6.16 7.01 8.98
C ILE A 61 6.97 7.65 7.87
N PRO A 62 8.09 8.34 8.16
CA PRO A 62 8.95 8.92 7.14
C PRO A 62 9.62 7.87 6.25
N TRP A 63 9.85 8.23 4.98
CA TRP A 63 10.63 7.41 4.06
C TRP A 63 12.05 7.18 4.57
N HIS A 64 12.56 5.96 4.39
CA HIS A 64 13.92 5.57 4.72
C HIS A 64 14.27 5.70 6.21
N SER A 65 13.26 5.61 7.08
CA SER A 65 13.46 5.69 8.52
C SER A 65 13.63 4.30 9.14
N LEU A 66 14.38 4.21 10.25
CA LEU A 66 14.42 2.99 11.08
C LEU A 66 13.02 2.59 11.57
N GLY A 67 12.10 3.55 11.64
CA GLY A 67 10.70 3.32 11.97
C GLY A 67 10.00 2.39 11.00
N GLU A 68 10.34 2.41 9.71
CA GLU A 68 9.75 1.51 8.70
C GLU A 68 10.07 0.05 9.02
N GLN A 69 11.34 -0.22 9.32
CA GLN A 69 11.85 -1.57 9.58
C GLN A 69 11.17 -2.21 10.81
N LEU A 70 10.81 -1.40 11.81
CA LEU A 70 10.21 -1.89 13.05
C LEU A 70 8.67 -1.87 13.04
N LYS A 71 8.06 -0.89 12.38
CA LYS A 71 6.60 -0.67 12.44
C LYS A 71 5.86 -1.41 11.33
N PHE A 72 6.39 -1.49 10.11
CA PHE A 72 5.67 -2.10 9.00
C PHE A 72 5.38 -3.59 9.22
N PRO A 73 6.34 -4.42 9.69
CA PRO A 73 6.05 -5.82 9.97
C PRO A 73 4.95 -6.00 11.03
N LYS A 74 4.92 -5.12 12.04
CA LYS A 74 3.87 -5.13 13.06
C LYS A 74 2.49 -4.84 12.46
N ILE A 75 2.38 -3.85 11.58
CA ILE A 75 1.11 -3.48 10.94
C ILE A 75 0.61 -4.57 9.97
N ILE A 76 1.50 -5.37 9.39
CA ILE A 76 1.09 -6.50 8.52
C ILE A 76 0.53 -7.64 9.37
N ILE A 77 1.19 -7.93 10.49
CA ILE A 77 0.84 -9.07 11.36
C ILE A 77 -0.42 -8.78 12.19
N PHE A 78 -0.56 -7.56 12.72
CA PHE A 78 -1.62 -7.13 13.62
C PHE A 78 -2.58 -6.16 12.94
#